data_AF-S3LRW5-F1
#
_entry.id   AF-S3LRW5-F1
#
_cell.length_a   1.000
_cell.length_b   1.000
_cell.length_c   1.000
_cell.angle_alpha   90.00
_cell.angle_beta   90.00
_cell.angle_gamma   90.00
#
_symmetry.space_group_name_H-M   'P 1'
#
loop_
_entity.id
_entity.type
_entity.pdbx_description
1 polymer ?
#
loop_
_entity_poly.entity_id
_entity_poly.type
_entity_poly.pdbx_seq_one_letter_code
_entity_poly.pdbx_strand_id
1 'polypeptide(L)'
;MRKSLLPCILFGLVIIAAGCKTAPADKTPDPIPMENTEELSGKPQTIQATDESATAQKQDTAEQPYTASAKITDISLMIEQADASFVSKQHKGQGKMFVTMLAKYQGALKVQDFQEAFFASPADVWSLDAANAKGLIEIDKTDKLLLLKHLSAGEGEGAAALGKWFASITLAGQKPFEKELNVTGIGGQTVKVTTDKAVKGRTAKKSVPLIVPVAKAENEQQALAMPVIHSVSRDADTIEIIFSINDPRVKNAYFYFDVPGEEYYRDSGSMIDATGKPVNGCRSFSTDGKKCQYVLRRDSSNRSWFGKATRCFLVVSDVNRVASPWEERHRSVSAASRITK
;
A
#
# COMPACT_ATOMS: atom_id res chain seq x y z
N MET A 1 -18.13 -38.92 52.53
CA MET A 1 -17.27 -38.20 53.51
C MET A 1 -16.76 -36.95 52.80
N ARG A 2 -17.33 -35.78 53.15
CA ARG A 2 -16.69 -34.64 53.86
C ARG A 2 -15.48 -34.05 53.10
N LYS A 3 -15.33 -32.75 52.85
CA LYS A 3 -16.03 -31.46 53.11
C LYS A 3 -15.31 -30.43 52.19
N SER A 4 -16.02 -29.62 51.41
CA SER A 4 -16.38 -28.20 51.64
C SER A 4 -15.20 -27.22 51.76
N LEU A 5 -15.13 -26.20 50.88
CA LEU A 5 -15.26 -24.76 51.19
C LEU A 5 -14.98 -23.86 49.95
N LEU A 6 -15.99 -23.06 49.56
CA LEU A 6 -15.93 -21.80 48.80
C LEU A 6 -15.55 -20.65 49.78
N PRO A 7 -15.51 -19.35 49.42
CA PRO A 7 -15.15 -18.63 48.17
C PRO A 7 -14.19 -17.43 48.43
N CYS A 8 -13.67 -16.75 47.39
CA CYS A 8 -13.31 -15.33 47.50
C CYS A 8 -13.48 -14.61 46.15
N ILE A 9 -14.39 -13.64 46.15
CA ILE A 9 -14.62 -12.62 45.13
C ILE A 9 -13.64 -11.48 45.42
N LEU A 10 -13.00 -10.94 44.38
CA LEU A 10 -12.45 -9.58 44.41
C LEU A 10 -12.67 -8.86 43.07
N PHE A 11 -13.25 -7.68 43.18
CA PHE A 11 -13.61 -6.72 42.13
C PHE A 11 -12.37 -5.99 41.56
N GLY A 12 -12.48 -5.59 40.29
CA GLY A 12 -11.82 -4.40 39.74
C GLY A 12 -10.54 -4.68 38.94
N LEU A 13 -10.58 -4.49 37.62
CA LEU A 13 -10.34 -3.19 36.99
C LEU A 13 -10.52 -3.32 35.46
N VAL A 14 -11.19 -2.34 34.88
CA VAL A 14 -11.22 -2.08 33.44
C VAL A 14 -9.84 -1.60 33.01
N ILE A 15 -9.22 -2.25 32.02
CA ILE A 15 -8.23 -1.59 31.15
C ILE A 15 -8.55 -1.98 29.70
N ILE A 16 -8.96 -0.97 28.94
CA ILE A 16 -9.06 -0.98 27.48
C ILE A 16 -7.63 -0.82 26.96
N ALA A 17 -7.12 -1.80 26.21
CA ALA A 17 -5.92 -1.63 25.42
C ALA A 17 -6.32 -1.58 23.94
N ALA A 18 -6.55 -0.36 23.44
CA ALA A 18 -6.49 -0.06 22.02
C ALA A 18 -5.03 -0.20 21.59
N GLY A 19 -4.73 -1.20 20.77
CA GLY A 19 -3.40 -1.38 20.19
C GLY A 19 -3.16 -0.37 19.08
N CYS A 20 -2.65 0.81 19.42
CA CYS A 20 -1.93 1.65 18.47
C CYS A 20 -0.62 0.93 18.09
N LYS A 21 -0.51 0.52 16.83
CA LYS A 21 0.67 -0.15 16.28
C LYS A 21 1.70 0.90 15.89
N THR A 22 2.68 1.16 16.75
CA THR A 22 3.92 1.88 16.41
C THR A 22 5.05 0.87 16.14
N ALA A 23 5.91 1.20 15.16
CA ALA A 23 7.06 0.40 14.76
C ALA A 23 8.11 0.30 15.87
N PRO A 24 8.92 -0.79 15.93
CA PRO A 24 9.89 -0.98 17.00
C PRO A 24 11.06 0.00 16.86
N ALA A 25 11.34 0.71 17.95
CA ALA A 25 12.56 1.48 18.13
C ALA A 25 13.75 0.54 18.37
N ASP A 26 14.85 0.85 17.67
CA ASP A 26 16.15 0.22 17.80
C ASP A 26 16.68 0.39 19.24
N LYS A 27 17.21 -0.69 19.82
CA LYS A 27 17.98 -0.62 21.07
C LYS A 27 19.32 -1.31 20.85
N THR A 28 20.36 -0.49 20.87
CA THR A 28 21.76 -0.85 21.12
C THR A 28 21.90 -1.62 22.44
N PRO A 29 22.89 -2.51 22.56
CA PRO A 29 23.50 -2.85 23.84
C PRO A 29 24.97 -2.38 23.91
N ASP A 30 25.28 -1.53 24.89
CA ASP A 30 26.59 -1.35 25.54
C ASP A 30 26.74 -2.40 26.68
N PRO A 31 27.90 -2.68 27.35
CA PRO A 31 28.99 -1.77 27.83
C PRO A 31 30.44 -2.37 27.68
N ILE A 32 31.59 -1.82 28.15
CA ILE A 32 32.09 -1.50 29.53
C ILE A 32 33.49 -0.74 29.45
N PRO A 33 34.22 -0.35 30.54
CA PRO A 33 34.30 0.99 31.19
C PRO A 33 35.74 1.56 31.44
N MET A 34 35.84 2.55 32.36
CA MET A 34 37.01 3.15 33.09
C MET A 34 37.52 4.49 32.51
N GLU A 35 37.88 5.53 33.26
CA GLU A 35 37.86 5.93 34.70
C GLU A 35 38.28 7.42 34.77
N ASN A 36 38.17 8.04 35.96
CA ASN A 36 38.67 9.35 36.44
C ASN A 36 37.66 10.51 36.35
N THR A 37 36.94 10.86 37.42
CA THR A 37 37.34 11.49 38.72
C THR A 37 37.79 12.94 38.54
N GLU A 38 36.92 13.89 38.88
CA GLU A 38 37.14 14.87 39.97
C GLU A 38 35.86 15.70 40.22
N GLU A 39 35.42 15.70 41.48
CA GLU A 39 34.47 16.65 42.08
C GLU A 39 35.14 18.01 42.37
N LEU A 40 34.36 19.09 42.41
CA LEU A 40 34.31 20.11 43.49
C LEU A 40 33.38 21.24 43.02
N SER A 41 32.15 21.35 43.54
CA SER A 41 31.76 22.11 44.75
C SER A 41 31.83 23.65 44.60
N GLY A 42 30.71 24.34 44.88
CA GLY A 42 30.73 25.76 45.27
C GLY A 42 29.58 26.62 44.73
N LYS A 43 28.54 26.80 45.54
CA LYS A 43 27.37 27.70 45.35
C LYS A 43 27.71 29.11 45.95
N PRO A 44 26.75 30.06 45.99
CA PRO A 44 26.30 31.04 44.99
C PRO A 44 26.77 32.49 45.29
N GLN A 45 26.62 33.43 44.35
CA GLN A 45 26.44 34.85 44.71
C GLN A 45 25.75 35.67 43.61
N THR A 46 24.72 36.40 44.03
CA THR A 46 23.95 37.40 43.29
C THR A 46 24.55 38.78 43.60
N ILE A 47 24.60 39.71 42.63
CA ILE A 47 24.15 41.13 42.71
C ILE A 47 24.49 41.89 41.40
N GLN A 48 23.43 42.37 40.76
CA GLN A 48 23.19 43.62 40.00
C GLN A 48 24.16 44.16 38.92
N ALA A 49 23.66 44.06 37.69
CA ALA A 49 23.39 45.13 36.70
C ALA A 49 24.36 46.32 36.52
N THR A 50 24.88 46.42 35.29
CA THR A 50 24.88 47.66 34.48
C THR A 50 24.84 47.29 33.00
N ASP A 51 23.97 47.97 32.27
CA ASP A 51 23.74 47.90 30.82
C ASP A 51 25.01 48.20 30.01
N GLU A 52 25.26 47.43 28.95
CA GLU A 52 25.73 48.01 27.69
C GLU A 52 25.32 47.16 26.49
N SER A 53 24.75 47.87 25.54
CA SER A 53 24.09 47.45 24.31
C SER A 53 24.99 46.72 23.32
N ALA A 54 24.55 45.53 22.88
CA ALA A 54 24.84 45.02 21.55
C ALA A 54 23.63 44.22 21.06
N THR A 55 22.67 44.91 20.44
CA THR A 55 21.64 44.29 19.62
C THR A 55 22.31 43.62 18.42
N ALA A 56 22.72 42.37 18.58
CA ALA A 56 22.86 41.46 17.47
C ALA A 56 21.46 41.27 16.89
N GLN A 57 21.17 41.98 15.80
CA GLN A 57 20.03 41.69 14.94
C GLN A 57 20.23 40.25 14.43
N LYS A 58 19.68 39.29 15.17
CA LYS A 58 19.32 38.00 14.63
C LYS A 58 18.22 38.33 13.62
N GLN A 59 18.62 38.37 12.37
CA GLN A 59 17.71 38.46 11.25
C GLN A 59 16.91 37.16 11.26
N ASP A 60 15.84 37.15 12.07
CA ASP A 60 14.72 36.23 11.92
C ASP A 60 14.15 36.53 10.54
N THR A 61 14.75 35.89 9.54
CA THR A 61 14.02 35.58 8.32
C THR A 61 12.97 34.59 8.79
N ALA A 62 11.81 35.09 9.20
CA ALA A 62 10.62 34.27 9.31
C ALA A 62 10.43 33.66 7.92
N GLU A 63 10.89 32.43 7.73
CA GLU A 63 10.56 31.64 6.56
C GLU A 63 9.04 31.66 6.48
N GLN A 64 8.52 32.33 5.45
CA GLN A 64 7.10 32.28 5.15
C GLN A 64 6.70 30.81 5.15
N PRO A 65 5.65 30.42 5.91
CA PRO A 65 5.29 29.01 6.04
C PRO A 65 5.09 28.41 4.65
N TYR A 66 5.89 27.39 4.33
CA TYR A 66 5.85 26.73 3.04
C TYR A 66 4.45 26.21 2.76
N THR A 67 3.87 26.63 1.64
CA THR A 67 2.56 26.18 1.20
C THR A 67 2.71 25.48 -0.15
N ALA A 68 2.27 24.23 -0.23
CA ALA A 68 2.29 23.45 -1.46
C ALA A 68 1.44 24.13 -2.54
N SER A 69 1.94 24.13 -3.78
CA SER A 69 1.20 24.67 -4.92
C SER A 69 0.14 23.71 -5.45
N ALA A 70 0.35 22.41 -5.25
CA ALA A 70 -0.57 21.38 -5.67
C ALA A 70 -1.81 21.31 -4.78
N LYS A 71 -2.95 20.85 -5.32
CA LYS A 71 -4.18 20.63 -4.54
C LYS A 71 -4.71 19.25 -4.83
N ILE A 72 -5.06 18.49 -3.79
CA ILE A 72 -5.78 17.23 -3.95
C ILE A 72 -7.22 17.55 -4.36
N THR A 73 -7.72 16.86 -5.37
CA THR A 73 -9.06 17.07 -5.93
C THR A 73 -9.96 15.85 -5.83
N ASP A 74 -9.37 14.67 -5.73
CA ASP A 74 -10.11 13.43 -5.55
C ASP A 74 -9.24 12.35 -4.91
N ILE A 75 -9.87 11.36 -4.28
CA ILE A 75 -9.21 10.15 -3.79
C ILE A 75 -9.96 8.90 -4.28
N SER A 76 -9.22 7.88 -4.69
CA SER A 76 -9.70 6.53 -4.92
C SER A 76 -8.72 5.52 -4.30
N LEU A 77 -9.05 4.23 -4.38
CA LEU A 77 -8.20 3.17 -3.87
C LEU A 77 -8.14 1.99 -4.84
N MET A 78 -7.08 1.21 -4.68
CA MET A 78 -6.85 -0.09 -5.31
C MET A 78 -6.56 -1.10 -4.21
N ILE A 79 -7.26 -2.24 -4.23
CA ILE A 79 -6.95 -3.41 -3.40
C ILE A 79 -6.12 -4.36 -4.24
N GLU A 80 -5.04 -4.86 -3.66
CA GLU A 80 -4.06 -5.66 -4.38
C GLU A 80 -3.74 -6.93 -3.61
N GLN A 81 -3.81 -8.07 -4.29
CA GLN A 81 -3.06 -9.24 -3.86
C GLN A 81 -1.72 -9.27 -4.59
N ALA A 82 -0.61 -9.18 -3.88
CA ALA A 82 0.70 -9.10 -4.51
C ALA A 82 1.73 -10.04 -3.86
N ASP A 83 2.64 -10.55 -4.69
CA ASP A 83 3.81 -11.25 -4.21
C ASP A 83 4.78 -10.30 -3.49
N ALA A 84 5.48 -10.80 -2.47
CA ALA A 84 6.46 -10.02 -1.73
C ALA A 84 7.57 -9.44 -2.63
N SER A 85 7.91 -10.11 -3.73
CA SER A 85 8.90 -9.63 -4.71
C SER A 85 8.44 -8.38 -5.49
N PHE A 86 7.15 -8.04 -5.49
CA PHE A 86 6.61 -6.83 -6.14
C PHE A 86 6.56 -5.63 -5.19
N VAL A 87 6.09 -5.84 -3.95
CA VAL A 87 5.65 -4.73 -3.09
C VAL A 87 6.77 -3.95 -2.41
N SER A 88 7.85 -4.57 -1.93
CA SER A 88 8.95 -3.83 -1.28
C SER A 88 10.06 -4.76 -0.75
N LYS A 89 11.30 -4.25 -0.70
CA LYS A 89 12.43 -4.88 0.04
C LYS A 89 12.32 -4.74 1.57
N GLN A 90 11.47 -3.84 2.05
CA GLN A 90 11.24 -3.51 3.46
C GLN A 90 10.04 -4.25 4.05
N HIS A 91 9.15 -4.81 3.22
CA HIS A 91 8.10 -5.71 3.69
C HIS A 91 8.74 -7.00 4.21
N LYS A 92 8.63 -7.24 5.52
CA LYS A 92 9.19 -8.43 6.19
C LYS A 92 8.11 -9.43 6.62
N GLY A 93 6.85 -9.15 6.30
CA GLY A 93 5.69 -9.94 6.72
C GLY A 93 5.23 -10.97 5.68
N GLN A 94 4.30 -11.82 6.11
CA GLN A 94 3.60 -12.77 5.21
C GLN A 94 2.40 -12.13 4.50
N GLY A 95 2.18 -10.83 4.69
CA GLY A 95 1.06 -10.10 4.11
C GLY A 95 1.09 -10.18 2.58
N LYS A 96 -0.05 -10.54 2.00
CA LYS A 96 -0.30 -10.64 0.56
C LYS A 96 -1.35 -9.63 0.10
N MET A 97 -2.17 -9.11 1.03
CA MET A 97 -3.17 -8.08 0.75
C MET A 97 -2.64 -6.68 1.07
N PHE A 98 -2.80 -5.79 0.11
CA PHE A 98 -2.36 -4.41 0.20
C PHE A 98 -3.41 -3.46 -0.35
N VAL A 99 -3.33 -2.20 0.08
CA VAL A 99 -4.11 -1.09 -0.44
C VAL A 99 -3.16 -0.05 -1.00
N THR A 100 -3.46 0.45 -2.18
CA THR A 100 -2.82 1.65 -2.73
C THR A 100 -3.87 2.75 -2.78
N MET A 101 -3.58 3.89 -2.14
CA MET A 101 -4.43 5.08 -2.24
C MET A 101 -3.97 5.93 -3.41
N LEU A 102 -4.91 6.36 -4.25
CA LEU A 102 -4.66 7.18 -5.43
C LEU A 102 -5.33 8.53 -5.24
N ALA A 103 -4.55 9.60 -5.14
CA ALA A 103 -5.05 10.95 -4.96
C ALA A 103 -4.80 11.76 -6.23
N LYS A 104 -5.87 12.19 -6.89
CA LYS A 104 -5.78 13.12 -8.02
C LYS A 104 -5.37 14.48 -7.51
N TYR A 105 -4.47 15.14 -8.23
CA TYR A 105 -4.02 16.48 -7.88
C TYR A 105 -4.02 17.44 -9.07
N GLN A 106 -4.09 18.73 -8.77
CA GLN A 106 -3.82 19.82 -9.71
C GLN A 106 -2.52 20.52 -9.32
N GLY A 107 -1.88 21.19 -10.28
CA GLY A 107 -0.64 21.93 -10.05
C GLY A 107 0.64 21.07 -10.09
N ALA A 108 1.69 21.58 -9.47
CA ALA A 108 2.99 20.90 -9.38
C ALA A 108 3.17 20.31 -7.98
N LEU A 109 3.19 18.99 -7.90
CA LEU A 109 3.38 18.23 -6.65
C LEU A 109 4.81 17.71 -6.55
N LYS A 110 5.41 17.89 -5.38
CA LYS A 110 6.71 17.33 -4.98
C LYS A 110 6.52 16.45 -3.75
N VAL A 111 7.45 15.52 -3.51
CA VAL A 111 7.40 14.62 -2.34
C VAL A 111 7.36 15.41 -1.03
N GLN A 112 8.11 16.50 -0.92
CA GLN A 112 8.14 17.38 0.26
C GLN A 112 6.81 18.11 0.53
N ASP A 113 5.88 18.14 -0.43
CA ASP A 113 4.57 18.77 -0.27
C ASP A 113 3.65 17.91 0.57
N PHE A 114 3.88 16.59 0.61
CA PHE A 114 3.12 15.68 1.43
C PHE A 114 3.44 15.90 2.91
N GLN A 115 2.40 16.11 3.72
CA GLN A 115 2.53 16.27 5.16
C GLN A 115 2.10 15.01 5.89
N GLU A 116 0.85 14.59 5.66
CA GLU A 116 0.26 13.44 6.33
C GLU A 116 -0.89 12.85 5.51
N ALA A 117 -1.22 11.60 5.81
CA ALA A 117 -2.44 10.97 5.37
C ALA A 117 -3.02 10.07 6.45
N PHE A 118 -4.35 10.00 6.48
CA PHE A 118 -5.10 9.13 7.38
C PHE A 118 -6.15 8.37 6.57
N PHE A 119 -6.10 7.04 6.67
CA PHE A 119 -7.05 6.14 6.02
C PHE A 119 -7.63 5.19 7.05
N ALA A 120 -8.95 5.03 7.05
CA ALA A 120 -9.64 4.10 7.94
C ALA A 120 -10.62 3.25 7.14
N SER A 121 -10.46 1.93 7.22
CA SER A 121 -11.45 0.95 6.80
C SER A 121 -12.25 0.46 8.01
N PRO A 122 -13.29 -0.36 7.81
CA PRO A 122 -13.98 -1.01 8.92
C PRO A 122 -13.11 -1.96 9.77
N ALA A 123 -11.93 -2.38 9.28
CA ALA A 123 -11.05 -3.33 9.95
C ALA A 123 -9.64 -2.80 10.24
N ASP A 124 -9.18 -1.77 9.54
CA ASP A 124 -7.79 -1.31 9.55
C ASP A 124 -7.70 0.22 9.56
N VAL A 125 -6.59 0.73 10.07
CA VAL A 125 -6.25 2.16 10.06
C VAL A 125 -4.80 2.34 9.64
N TRP A 126 -4.56 3.29 8.74
CA TRP A 126 -3.23 3.72 8.31
C TRP A 126 -3.08 5.21 8.62
N SER A 127 -2.03 5.54 9.37
CA SER A 127 -1.62 6.91 9.64
C SER A 127 -0.20 7.10 9.13
N LEU A 128 -0.06 8.00 8.17
CA LEU A 128 1.19 8.29 7.49
C LEU A 128 1.60 9.72 7.75
N ASP A 129 2.88 9.93 8.01
CA ASP A 129 3.52 11.23 8.07
C ASP A 129 4.62 11.30 7.00
N ALA A 130 5.21 12.49 6.81
CA ALA A 130 6.28 12.67 5.84
C ALA A 130 7.48 11.73 6.04
N ALA A 131 7.75 11.28 7.28
CA ALA A 131 8.89 10.43 7.57
C ALA A 131 8.63 8.96 7.16
N ASN A 132 7.47 8.42 7.54
CA ASN A 132 7.12 7.03 7.28
C ASN A 132 6.57 6.80 5.86
N ALA A 133 6.10 7.85 5.18
CA ALA A 133 5.58 7.77 3.80
C ALA A 133 6.67 7.80 2.71
N LYS A 134 7.93 8.14 3.05
CA LYS A 134 9.01 8.37 2.08
C LYS A 134 9.26 7.19 1.11
N GLY A 135 9.01 5.95 1.55
CA GLY A 135 9.13 4.74 0.72
C GLY A 135 7.83 4.27 0.06
N LEU A 136 6.73 4.97 0.30
CA LEU A 136 5.38 4.60 -0.15
C LEU A 136 4.83 5.61 -1.17
N ILE A 137 5.37 6.83 -1.20
CA ILE A 137 4.98 7.89 -2.11
C ILE A 137 5.54 7.64 -3.50
N GLU A 138 4.65 7.70 -4.48
CA GLU A 138 4.97 7.81 -5.89
C GLU A 138 4.14 8.95 -6.50
N ILE A 139 4.74 9.77 -7.38
CA ILE A 139 4.07 10.89 -8.03
C ILE A 139 4.07 10.65 -9.53
N ASP A 140 2.92 10.21 -10.04
CA ASP A 140 2.66 10.15 -11.47
C ASP A 140 2.35 11.56 -11.98
N LYS A 141 3.37 12.17 -12.61
CA LYS A 141 3.27 13.51 -13.17
C LYS A 141 2.44 13.57 -14.46
N THR A 142 2.29 12.43 -15.14
CA THR A 142 1.55 12.28 -16.39
C THR A 142 0.05 12.27 -16.09
N ASP A 143 -0.37 11.35 -15.23
CA ASP A 143 -1.78 11.16 -14.87
C ASP A 143 -2.23 12.05 -13.70
N LYS A 144 -1.30 12.82 -13.13
CA LYS A 144 -1.52 13.71 -11.97
C LYS A 144 -2.08 12.94 -10.77
N LEU A 145 -1.41 11.86 -10.42
CA LEU A 145 -1.73 11.02 -9.27
C LEU A 145 -0.60 11.01 -8.25
N LEU A 146 -0.96 11.24 -6.99
CA LEU A 146 -0.16 10.86 -5.84
C LEU A 146 -0.59 9.47 -5.40
N LEU A 147 0.35 8.53 -5.40
CA LEU A 147 0.12 7.16 -4.97
C LEU A 147 0.78 6.95 -3.61
N LEU A 148 0.03 6.40 -2.67
CA LEU A 148 0.54 5.87 -1.40
C LEU A 148 0.40 4.36 -1.46
N LYS A 149 1.48 3.72 -1.88
CA LYS A 149 1.48 2.32 -2.32
C LYS A 149 1.60 1.33 -1.19
N HIS A 150 1.01 0.16 -1.42
CA HIS A 150 1.30 -1.07 -0.68
C HIS A 150 1.10 -0.97 0.84
N LEU A 151 0.04 -0.27 1.27
CA LEU A 151 -0.39 -0.23 2.66
C LEU A 151 -0.90 -1.63 3.03
N SER A 152 -0.21 -2.33 3.93
CA SER A 152 -0.59 -3.70 4.33
C SER A 152 -1.96 -3.70 4.99
N ALA A 153 -2.84 -4.63 4.59
CA ALA A 153 -4.19 -4.76 5.12
C ALA A 153 -4.37 -6.06 5.91
N GLY A 154 -4.86 -5.98 7.16
CA GLY A 154 -5.05 -7.13 8.04
C GLY A 154 -3.76 -7.78 8.57
N GLU A 155 -3.94 -8.93 9.24
CA GLU A 155 -2.86 -9.74 9.82
C GLU A 155 -2.58 -11.01 9.01
N GLY A 156 -1.41 -11.65 9.24
CA GLY A 156 -1.05 -12.90 8.56
C GLY A 156 -0.87 -12.72 7.05
N GLU A 157 -1.64 -13.46 6.25
CA GLU A 157 -1.69 -13.27 4.79
C GLU A 157 -2.42 -11.98 4.38
N GLY A 158 -3.10 -11.32 5.31
CA GLY A 158 -3.80 -10.06 5.12
C GLY A 158 -5.25 -10.21 4.65
N ALA A 159 -6.03 -9.16 4.87
CA ALA A 159 -7.43 -9.05 4.48
C ALA A 159 -7.79 -7.57 4.31
N ALA A 160 -8.59 -7.21 3.31
CA ALA A 160 -9.08 -5.85 3.10
C ALA A 160 -10.61 -5.80 3.32
N ALA A 161 -11.07 -4.91 4.19
CA ALA A 161 -12.50 -4.82 4.50
C ALA A 161 -13.33 -4.17 3.40
N LEU A 162 -14.50 -4.77 3.11
CA LEU A 162 -15.53 -4.13 2.31
C LEU A 162 -16.35 -3.16 3.15
N GLY A 163 -16.99 -2.19 2.50
CA GLY A 163 -17.86 -1.19 3.11
C GLY A 163 -17.32 0.23 3.00
N LYS A 164 -17.72 1.08 3.95
CA LYS A 164 -17.37 2.50 3.99
C LYS A 164 -15.98 2.71 4.57
N TRP A 165 -15.17 3.49 3.88
CA TRP A 165 -13.83 3.88 4.27
C TRP A 165 -13.77 5.40 4.35
N PHE A 166 -12.91 5.92 5.22
CA PHE A 166 -12.58 7.33 5.30
C PHE A 166 -11.15 7.54 4.83
N ALA A 167 -10.93 8.58 4.01
CA ALA A 167 -9.62 8.97 3.54
C ALA A 167 -9.40 10.47 3.73
N SER A 168 -8.22 10.82 4.22
CA SER A 168 -7.77 12.19 4.41
C SER A 168 -6.31 12.33 3.98
N ILE A 169 -5.99 13.38 3.23
CA ILE A 169 -4.62 13.72 2.82
C ILE A 169 -4.41 15.21 3.02
N THR A 170 -3.30 15.55 3.68
CA THR A 170 -2.90 16.94 3.93
C THR A 170 -1.60 17.24 3.20
N LEU A 171 -1.60 18.32 2.42
CA LEU A 171 -0.39 18.90 1.83
C LEU A 171 0.06 20.10 2.66
N ALA A 172 1.37 20.39 2.63
CA ALA A 172 1.98 21.45 3.41
C ALA A 172 1.25 22.80 3.23
N GLY A 173 0.91 23.43 4.35
CA GLY A 173 0.22 24.73 4.38
C GLY A 173 -1.25 24.69 3.94
N GLN A 174 -1.86 23.50 3.80
CA GLN A 174 -3.26 23.35 3.38
C GLN A 174 -4.11 22.65 4.45
N LYS A 175 -5.43 22.79 4.32
CA LYS A 175 -6.39 21.97 5.09
C LYS A 175 -6.43 20.55 4.48
N PRO A 176 -6.77 19.52 5.29
CA PRO A 176 -6.93 18.17 4.77
C PRO A 176 -8.01 18.10 3.69
N PHE A 177 -7.75 17.34 2.62
CA PHE A 177 -8.78 16.89 1.69
C PHE A 177 -9.35 15.57 2.21
N GLU A 178 -10.68 15.51 2.38
CA GLU A 178 -11.36 14.35 2.97
C GLU A 178 -12.37 13.74 1.99
N LYS A 179 -12.48 12.41 2.02
CA LYS A 179 -13.46 11.67 1.20
C LYS A 179 -13.90 10.38 1.86
N GLU A 180 -15.21 10.11 1.81
CA GLU A 180 -15.76 8.78 2.08
C GLU A 180 -15.69 7.92 0.79
N LEU A 181 -15.17 6.71 0.91
CA LEU A 181 -15.10 5.73 -0.17
C LEU A 181 -15.98 4.54 0.19
N ASN A 182 -16.60 3.91 -0.81
CA ASN A 182 -17.36 2.69 -0.61
C ASN A 182 -16.77 1.56 -1.44
N VAL A 183 -16.32 0.50 -0.77
CA VAL A 183 -15.72 -0.69 -1.37
C VAL A 183 -16.75 -1.80 -1.39
N THR A 184 -17.17 -2.19 -2.59
CA THR A 184 -18.32 -3.10 -2.78
C THR A 184 -17.96 -4.55 -3.05
N GLY A 185 -16.68 -4.83 -3.38
CA GLY A 185 -16.20 -6.18 -3.72
C GLY A 185 -15.53 -6.26 -5.09
N ILE A 186 -15.18 -7.49 -5.49
CA ILE A 186 -14.50 -7.82 -6.76
C ILE A 186 -15.51 -8.44 -7.73
N GLY A 187 -15.42 -8.10 -9.03
CA GLY A 187 -16.13 -8.80 -10.10
C GLY A 187 -17.67 -8.82 -9.97
N GLY A 188 -18.24 -7.89 -9.20
CA GLY A 188 -19.68 -7.84 -8.92
C GLY A 188 -20.19 -8.95 -7.98
N GLN A 189 -19.31 -9.65 -7.26
CA GLN A 189 -19.74 -10.66 -6.29
C GLN A 189 -20.30 -9.99 -5.02
N THR A 190 -21.43 -10.50 -4.53
CA THR A 190 -22.02 -10.08 -3.24
C THR A 190 -21.65 -11.08 -2.16
N VAL A 191 -21.01 -10.63 -1.10
CA VAL A 191 -20.76 -11.46 0.09
C VAL A 191 -22.06 -11.61 0.88
N LYS A 192 -22.46 -12.86 1.17
CA LYS A 192 -23.61 -13.12 2.03
C LYS A 192 -23.19 -12.97 3.48
N VAL A 193 -23.53 -11.83 4.09
CA VAL A 193 -23.48 -11.69 5.54
C VAL A 193 -24.80 -12.17 6.10
N THR A 194 -24.78 -13.31 6.78
CA THR A 194 -25.95 -13.73 7.56
C THR A 194 -25.92 -12.95 8.87
N THR A 195 -26.65 -11.84 8.93
CA THR A 195 -27.07 -11.30 10.22
C THR A 195 -28.06 -12.30 10.81
N ASP A 196 -27.81 -12.71 12.05
CA ASP A 196 -28.77 -13.40 12.92
C ASP A 196 -28.80 -14.93 12.82
N LYS A 197 -27.92 -15.57 13.61
CA LYS A 197 -28.43 -16.54 14.57
C LYS A 197 -28.34 -15.91 15.96
N ALA A 198 -29.50 -15.52 16.49
CA ALA A 198 -29.63 -15.20 17.91
C ALA A 198 -29.32 -16.45 18.72
N VAL A 199 -28.06 -16.61 19.14
CA VAL A 199 -27.73 -17.52 20.23
C VAL A 199 -28.24 -16.83 21.49
N LYS A 200 -29.25 -17.42 22.14
CA LYS A 200 -29.86 -16.90 23.38
C LYS A 200 -28.79 -16.30 24.32
N GLY A 201 -28.75 -14.97 24.44
CA GLY A 201 -27.94 -14.25 25.42
C GLY A 201 -26.70 -13.49 24.91
N ARG A 202 -26.30 -13.59 23.62
CA ARG A 202 -25.25 -12.73 23.05
C ARG A 202 -25.65 -12.21 21.67
N THR A 203 -25.69 -10.89 21.50
CA THR A 203 -25.75 -10.24 20.19
C THR A 203 -24.53 -10.68 19.39
N ALA A 204 -24.73 -11.47 18.34
CA ALA A 204 -23.64 -11.81 17.43
C ALA A 204 -23.11 -10.51 16.82
N LYS A 205 -21.81 -10.25 16.93
CA LYS A 205 -21.17 -9.11 16.25
C LYS A 205 -21.43 -9.28 14.75
N LYS A 206 -21.91 -8.22 14.09
CA LYS A 206 -21.99 -8.17 12.62
C LYS A 206 -20.61 -8.48 12.06
N SER A 207 -20.49 -9.51 11.23
CA SER A 207 -19.24 -9.82 10.54
C SER A 207 -19.02 -8.81 9.41
N VAL A 208 -17.85 -8.18 9.39
CA VAL A 208 -17.43 -7.32 8.29
C VAL A 208 -17.08 -8.23 7.10
N PRO A 209 -17.62 -7.98 5.90
CA PRO A 209 -17.17 -8.70 4.71
C PRO A 209 -15.72 -8.33 4.35
N LEU A 210 -14.92 -9.30 3.94
CA LEU A 210 -13.50 -9.12 3.67
C LEU A 210 -13.11 -9.64 2.29
N ILE A 211 -12.14 -9.00 1.64
CA ILE A 211 -11.36 -9.59 0.55
C ILE A 211 -10.11 -10.25 1.16
N VAL A 212 -9.90 -11.53 0.86
CA VAL A 212 -8.80 -12.34 1.41
C VAL A 212 -8.08 -13.11 0.30
N PRO A 213 -6.80 -13.51 0.47
CA PRO A 213 -6.09 -14.32 -0.51
C PRO A 213 -6.76 -15.67 -0.79
N VAL A 214 -7.29 -16.31 0.25
CA VAL A 214 -8.03 -17.59 0.18
C VAL A 214 -9.23 -17.51 1.10
N ALA A 215 -10.44 -17.58 0.52
CA ALA A 215 -11.68 -17.55 1.28
C ALA A 215 -11.91 -18.90 2.00
N LYS A 216 -12.19 -18.83 3.29
CA LYS A 216 -12.49 -19.97 4.18
C LYS A 216 -13.78 -19.78 4.97
N ALA A 217 -14.31 -18.55 5.04
CA ALA A 217 -15.54 -18.21 5.73
C ALA A 217 -16.59 -17.58 4.79
N GLU A 218 -17.86 -17.58 5.22
CA GLU A 218 -18.99 -17.05 4.42
C GLU A 218 -18.93 -15.53 4.21
N ASN A 219 -18.30 -14.79 5.13
CA ASN A 219 -18.11 -13.35 5.02
C ASN A 219 -16.84 -12.97 4.21
N GLU A 220 -16.17 -13.93 3.58
CA GLU A 220 -14.95 -13.71 2.83
C GLU A 220 -15.18 -13.83 1.33
N GLN A 221 -14.63 -12.88 0.59
CA GLN A 221 -14.48 -12.92 -0.85
C GLN A 221 -13.02 -13.23 -1.17
N GLN A 222 -12.77 -14.21 -2.03
CA GLN A 222 -11.41 -14.49 -2.50
C GLN A 222 -10.94 -13.38 -3.45
N ALA A 223 -9.74 -12.86 -3.24
CA ALA A 223 -9.02 -12.01 -4.18
C ALA A 223 -8.83 -12.73 -5.54
N LEU A 224 -8.49 -12.00 -6.60
CA LEU A 224 -8.16 -12.63 -7.89
C LEU A 224 -6.97 -13.58 -7.70
N ALA A 225 -7.01 -14.75 -8.33
CA ALA A 225 -5.90 -15.69 -8.23
C ALA A 225 -4.59 -15.04 -8.74
N MET A 226 -3.48 -15.31 -8.06
CA MET A 226 -2.18 -14.84 -8.52
C MET A 226 -1.85 -15.48 -9.88
N PRO A 227 -1.57 -14.67 -10.91
CA PRO A 227 -1.22 -15.19 -12.22
C PRO A 227 0.20 -15.75 -12.21
N VAL A 228 0.50 -16.66 -13.15
CA VAL A 228 1.78 -17.38 -13.20
C VAL A 228 2.54 -17.06 -14.48
N ILE A 229 3.82 -16.69 -14.34
CA ILE A 229 4.76 -16.61 -15.46
C ILE A 229 5.58 -17.91 -15.47
N HIS A 230 5.55 -18.63 -16.58
CA HIS A 230 6.27 -19.90 -16.75
C HIS A 230 7.67 -19.70 -17.29
N SER A 231 7.86 -18.78 -18.23
CA SER A 231 9.16 -18.49 -18.82
C SER A 231 9.20 -17.08 -19.40
N VAL A 232 10.39 -16.48 -19.40
CA VAL A 232 10.67 -15.19 -20.03
C VAL A 232 12.00 -15.27 -20.74
N SER A 233 12.00 -15.16 -22.06
CA SER A 233 13.20 -15.17 -22.91
C SER A 233 13.31 -13.85 -23.67
N ARG A 234 14.54 -13.38 -23.89
CA ARG A 234 14.80 -12.17 -24.66
C ARG A 234 15.88 -12.40 -25.71
N ASP A 235 15.56 -12.05 -26.96
CA ASP A 235 16.54 -11.89 -28.02
C ASP A 235 16.83 -10.39 -28.33
N ALA A 236 17.43 -10.11 -29.49
CA ALA A 236 17.76 -8.74 -29.89
C ALA A 236 16.54 -7.82 -30.06
N ASP A 237 15.39 -8.38 -30.43
CA ASP A 237 14.22 -7.68 -30.92
C ASP A 237 12.91 -8.11 -30.23
N THR A 238 12.91 -9.17 -29.42
CA THR A 238 11.71 -9.67 -28.73
C THR A 238 11.98 -10.05 -27.27
N ILE A 239 10.99 -9.78 -26.41
CA ILE A 239 10.84 -10.44 -25.11
C ILE A 239 9.59 -11.32 -25.22
N GLU A 240 9.78 -12.62 -25.18
CA GLU A 240 8.71 -13.62 -25.18
C GLU A 240 8.42 -14.07 -23.74
N ILE A 241 7.13 -14.10 -23.41
CA ILE A 241 6.64 -14.48 -22.09
C ILE A 241 5.55 -15.54 -22.25
N ILE A 242 5.76 -16.69 -21.61
CA ILE A 242 4.74 -17.73 -21.46
C ILE A 242 4.14 -17.62 -20.08
N PHE A 243 2.82 -17.52 -20.00
CA PHE A 243 2.09 -17.27 -18.74
C PHE A 243 0.78 -18.07 -18.68
N SER A 244 0.12 -18.08 -17.54
CA SER A 244 -1.24 -18.60 -17.40
C SER A 244 -2.00 -17.83 -16.32
N ILE A 245 -3.31 -17.70 -16.54
CA ILE A 245 -4.27 -17.13 -15.60
C ILE A 245 -5.34 -18.19 -15.37
N ASN A 246 -5.65 -18.50 -14.11
CA ASN A 246 -6.67 -19.48 -13.74
C ASN A 246 -7.71 -18.85 -12.83
N ASP A 247 -8.42 -17.86 -13.36
CA ASP A 247 -9.49 -17.16 -12.66
C ASP A 247 -10.45 -16.50 -13.67
N PRO A 248 -11.68 -17.02 -13.83
CA PRO A 248 -12.63 -16.51 -14.83
C PRO A 248 -13.12 -15.09 -14.54
N ARG A 249 -12.83 -14.54 -13.34
CA ARG A 249 -13.20 -13.16 -12.98
C ARG A 249 -12.25 -12.13 -13.59
N VAL A 250 -11.07 -12.57 -14.06
CA VAL A 250 -10.10 -11.69 -14.71
C VAL A 250 -10.65 -11.18 -16.05
N LYS A 251 -10.65 -9.86 -16.20
CA LYS A 251 -11.09 -9.16 -17.41
C LYS A 251 -9.98 -8.36 -18.08
N ASN A 252 -8.78 -8.35 -17.52
CA ASN A 252 -7.60 -7.78 -18.17
C ASN A 252 -6.29 -8.35 -17.61
N ALA A 253 -5.21 -8.24 -18.39
CA ALA A 253 -3.85 -8.40 -17.91
C ALA A 253 -2.88 -7.48 -18.64
N TYR A 254 -1.73 -7.23 -18.02
CA TYR A 254 -0.61 -6.48 -18.57
C TYR A 254 0.69 -6.85 -17.85
N PHE A 255 1.83 -6.53 -18.44
CA PHE A 255 3.14 -6.72 -17.82
C PHE A 255 3.71 -5.41 -17.31
N TYR A 256 4.24 -5.45 -16.11
CA TYR A 256 5.18 -4.46 -15.61
C TYR A 256 6.60 -4.96 -15.77
N PHE A 257 7.48 -4.13 -16.32
CA PHE A 257 8.90 -4.42 -16.48
C PHE A 257 9.74 -3.61 -15.49
N ASP A 258 10.58 -4.31 -14.74
CA ASP A 258 11.58 -3.73 -13.85
C ASP A 258 12.82 -3.35 -14.65
N VAL A 259 13.10 -2.04 -14.69
CA VAL A 259 14.19 -1.45 -15.46
C VAL A 259 15.09 -0.69 -14.48
N PRO A 260 16.35 -1.13 -14.29
CA PRO A 260 17.27 -0.44 -13.38
C PRO A 260 17.46 1.03 -13.74
N GLY A 261 17.33 1.89 -12.74
CA GLY A 261 17.47 3.35 -12.87
C GLY A 261 16.21 4.09 -13.30
N GLU A 262 15.12 3.37 -13.61
CA GLU A 262 13.81 3.99 -13.78
C GLU A 262 13.14 4.17 -12.42
N GLU A 263 12.43 5.28 -12.25
CA GLU A 263 11.65 5.56 -11.03
C GLU A 263 10.46 4.60 -10.92
N TYR A 264 9.89 4.21 -12.06
CA TYR A 264 8.66 3.42 -12.16
C TYR A 264 8.81 2.22 -13.09
N TYR A 265 7.98 1.20 -12.85
CA TYR A 265 7.86 0.08 -13.77
C TYR A 265 7.41 0.55 -15.16
N ARG A 266 7.95 -0.07 -16.21
CA ARG A 266 7.47 0.15 -17.58
C ARG A 266 6.24 -0.72 -17.83
N ASP A 267 5.12 -0.09 -18.14
CA ASP A 267 3.86 -0.77 -18.47
C ASP A 267 3.85 -1.20 -19.95
N SER A 268 3.55 -2.47 -20.21
CA SER A 268 3.39 -3.02 -21.55
C SER A 268 2.14 -2.54 -22.30
N GLY A 269 1.21 -1.92 -21.57
CA GLY A 269 -0.16 -1.74 -22.02
C GLY A 269 -0.98 -3.01 -21.83
N SER A 270 -2.30 -2.84 -21.95
CA SER A 270 -3.30 -3.90 -21.87
C SER A 270 -3.02 -5.02 -22.89
N MET A 271 -3.14 -6.29 -22.48
CA MET A 271 -3.04 -7.43 -23.40
C MET A 271 -4.28 -7.64 -24.25
N ILE A 272 -5.39 -7.00 -23.91
CA ILE A 272 -6.64 -7.07 -24.67
C ILE A 272 -7.17 -5.67 -24.99
N ASP A 273 -7.94 -5.55 -26.07
CA ASP A 273 -8.68 -4.33 -26.41
C ASP A 273 -9.98 -4.20 -25.61
N ALA A 274 -10.75 -3.14 -25.85
CA ALA A 274 -12.04 -2.91 -25.20
C ALA A 274 -13.08 -4.02 -25.45
N THR A 275 -12.92 -4.80 -26.52
CA THR A 275 -13.80 -5.93 -26.87
C THR A 275 -13.31 -7.26 -26.31
N GLY A 276 -12.16 -7.28 -25.64
CA GLY A 276 -11.54 -8.46 -25.07
C GLY A 276 -10.64 -9.24 -26.03
N LYS A 277 -10.31 -8.69 -27.21
CA LYS A 277 -9.43 -9.38 -28.17
C LYS A 277 -7.95 -9.11 -27.86
N PRO A 278 -7.05 -10.10 -28.02
CA PRO A 278 -5.62 -9.92 -27.79
C PRO A 278 -4.99 -8.79 -28.63
N VAL A 279 -4.16 -7.96 -27.99
CA VAL A 279 -3.41 -6.83 -28.57
C VAL A 279 -2.03 -6.67 -27.90
N ASN A 280 -1.25 -5.67 -28.32
CA ASN A 280 0.03 -5.27 -27.71
C ASN A 280 1.06 -6.40 -27.57
N GLY A 281 1.02 -7.39 -28.47
CA GLY A 281 1.93 -8.54 -28.46
C GLY A 281 1.32 -9.80 -27.84
N CYS A 282 0.14 -9.73 -27.23
CA CYS A 282 -0.59 -10.91 -26.77
C CYS A 282 -1.05 -11.76 -27.97
N ARG A 283 -0.66 -13.04 -28.00
CA ARG A 283 -1.02 -14.00 -29.05
C ARG A 283 -2.26 -14.81 -28.70
N SER A 284 -2.39 -15.14 -27.43
CA SER A 284 -3.55 -15.81 -26.88
C SER A 284 -3.78 -15.30 -25.46
N PHE A 285 -5.05 -15.12 -25.10
CA PHE A 285 -5.46 -14.71 -23.76
C PHE A 285 -6.53 -15.68 -23.28
N SER A 286 -6.30 -16.31 -22.13
CA SER A 286 -7.21 -17.26 -21.50
C SER A 286 -7.13 -17.13 -19.98
N THR A 287 -8.25 -17.42 -19.33
CA THR A 287 -8.41 -17.35 -17.87
C THR A 287 -8.76 -18.71 -17.25
N ASP A 288 -8.69 -19.78 -18.05
CA ASP A 288 -8.99 -21.17 -17.68
C ASP A 288 -7.77 -22.00 -17.27
N GLY A 289 -6.62 -21.35 -17.03
CA GLY A 289 -5.35 -21.99 -16.66
C GLY A 289 -4.50 -22.47 -17.84
N LYS A 290 -4.97 -22.37 -19.09
CA LYS A 290 -4.14 -22.67 -20.26
C LYS A 290 -2.94 -21.72 -20.35
N LYS A 291 -1.88 -22.22 -20.98
CA LYS A 291 -0.71 -21.39 -21.31
C LYS A 291 -1.05 -20.40 -22.41
N CYS A 292 -0.69 -19.16 -22.16
CA CYS A 292 -0.81 -18.02 -23.05
C CYS A 292 0.59 -17.51 -23.42
N GLN A 293 0.67 -16.76 -24.51
CA GLN A 293 1.92 -16.22 -25.03
C GLN A 293 1.78 -14.72 -25.27
N TYR A 294 2.78 -13.98 -24.81
CA TYR A 294 2.94 -12.56 -25.05
C TYR A 294 4.32 -12.30 -25.64
N VAL A 295 4.40 -11.42 -26.65
CA VAL A 295 5.64 -11.05 -27.32
C VAL A 295 5.74 -9.53 -27.39
N LEU A 296 6.57 -8.94 -26.52
CA LEU A 296 6.95 -7.54 -26.66
C LEU A 296 8.00 -7.44 -27.76
N ARG A 297 7.67 -6.75 -28.85
CA ARG A 297 8.64 -6.43 -29.90
C ARG A 297 9.33 -5.12 -29.57
N ARG A 298 10.63 -5.08 -29.83
CA ARG A 298 11.42 -3.87 -29.74
C ARG A 298 10.98 -2.89 -30.82
N ASP A 299 10.63 -1.69 -30.43
CA ASP A 299 10.22 -0.61 -31.33
C ASP A 299 10.70 0.75 -30.82
N SER A 300 10.35 1.83 -31.53
CA SER A 300 10.74 3.19 -31.16
C SER A 300 10.25 3.61 -29.77
N SER A 301 9.13 3.08 -29.29
CA SER A 301 8.51 3.46 -28.01
C SER A 301 9.22 2.83 -26.81
N ASN A 302 9.80 1.63 -26.99
CA ASN A 302 10.45 0.89 -25.91
C ASN A 302 11.97 0.73 -26.06
N ARG A 303 12.56 1.16 -27.17
CA ARG A 303 13.98 0.99 -27.49
C ARG A 303 14.94 1.47 -26.39
N SER A 304 14.58 2.52 -25.66
CA SER A 304 15.42 3.14 -24.61
C SER A 304 15.59 2.27 -23.36
N TRP A 305 14.64 1.36 -23.11
CA TRP A 305 14.60 0.53 -21.89
C TRP A 305 14.54 -0.98 -22.16
N PHE A 306 14.15 -1.41 -23.36
CA PHE A 306 13.97 -2.83 -23.73
C PHE A 306 15.15 -3.74 -23.33
N GLY A 307 16.38 -3.35 -23.69
CA GLY A 307 17.59 -4.12 -23.36
C GLY A 307 18.04 -4.02 -21.90
N LYS A 308 17.44 -3.11 -21.13
CA LYS A 308 17.77 -2.84 -19.72
C LYS A 308 16.82 -3.56 -18.77
N ALA A 309 15.62 -3.93 -19.21
CA ALA A 309 14.67 -4.67 -18.39
C ALA A 309 15.31 -5.95 -17.84
N THR A 310 15.14 -6.18 -16.54
CA THR A 310 15.75 -7.33 -15.82
C THR A 310 14.73 -8.33 -15.31
N ARG A 311 13.51 -7.86 -15.00
CA ARG A 311 12.41 -8.69 -14.51
C ARG A 311 11.10 -8.21 -15.07
N CYS A 312 10.09 -9.06 -15.04
CA CYS A 312 8.71 -8.65 -15.26
C CYS A 312 7.75 -9.28 -14.25
N PHE A 313 6.59 -8.67 -14.15
CA PHE A 313 5.46 -9.08 -13.31
C PHE A 313 4.22 -9.12 -14.18
N LEU A 314 3.40 -10.15 -14.00
CA LEU A 314 2.10 -10.24 -14.62
C LEU A 314 1.07 -9.67 -13.66
N VAL A 315 0.35 -8.66 -14.14
CA VAL A 315 -0.74 -8.02 -13.40
C VAL A 315 -2.06 -8.43 -14.05
N VAL A 316 -3.03 -8.83 -13.24
CA VAL A 316 -4.40 -9.15 -13.68
C VAL A 316 -5.42 -8.32 -12.92
N SER A 317 -6.51 -7.98 -13.59
CA SER A 317 -7.60 -7.16 -13.04
C SER A 317 -8.98 -7.75 -13.33
N ASP A 318 -9.96 -7.44 -12.48
CA ASP A 318 -11.36 -7.81 -12.62
C ASP A 318 -12.16 -6.85 -13.52
N VAL A 319 -11.51 -5.81 -14.06
CA VAL A 319 -12.06 -4.89 -15.04
C VAL A 319 -11.21 -4.84 -16.30
N ASN A 320 -11.86 -4.56 -17.44
CA ASN A 320 -11.15 -4.24 -18.66
C ASN A 320 -10.75 -2.77 -18.61
N ARG A 321 -9.48 -2.48 -18.30
CA ARG A 321 -8.98 -1.10 -18.17
C ARG A 321 -9.02 -0.29 -19.47
N VAL A 322 -9.15 -0.93 -20.64
CA VAL A 322 -9.31 -0.22 -21.91
C VAL A 322 -10.75 0.26 -22.07
N ALA A 323 -11.73 -0.53 -21.63
CA ALA A 323 -13.13 -0.15 -21.65
C ALA A 323 -13.52 0.76 -20.47
N SER A 324 -12.94 0.51 -19.29
CA SER A 324 -13.26 1.18 -18.02
C SER A 324 -11.98 1.53 -17.24
N PRO A 325 -11.13 2.45 -17.73
CA PRO A 325 -9.83 2.76 -17.11
C PRO A 325 -9.94 3.25 -15.66
N TRP A 326 -11.06 3.88 -15.29
CA TRP A 326 -11.27 4.46 -13.95
C TRP A 326 -11.92 3.49 -12.95
N GLU A 327 -12.20 2.26 -13.36
CA GLU A 327 -12.88 1.25 -12.54
C GLU A 327 -11.95 0.17 -12.00
N GLU A 328 -10.65 0.22 -12.33
CA GLU A 328 -9.66 -0.73 -11.80
C GLU A 328 -9.45 -0.45 -10.30
N ARG A 329 -10.10 -1.26 -9.47
CA ARG A 329 -10.06 -1.16 -8.00
C ARG A 329 -9.58 -2.43 -7.33
N HIS A 330 -9.41 -3.51 -8.09
CA HIS A 330 -8.83 -4.74 -7.61
C HIS A 330 -7.86 -5.32 -8.65
N ARG A 331 -6.68 -5.75 -8.19
CA ARG A 331 -5.72 -6.49 -9.03
C ARG A 331 -4.96 -7.55 -8.25
N SER A 332 -4.39 -8.49 -8.99
CA SER A 332 -3.41 -9.44 -8.47
C SER A 332 -2.13 -9.41 -9.28
N VAL A 333 -0.99 -9.50 -8.59
CA VAL A 333 0.34 -9.36 -9.18
C VAL A 333 1.16 -10.61 -8.91
N SER A 334 1.75 -11.19 -9.97
CA SER A 334 2.59 -12.38 -9.86
C SER A 334 3.88 -12.13 -9.08
N ALA A 335 4.58 -13.21 -8.76
CA ALA A 335 6.00 -13.13 -8.41
C ALA A 335 6.83 -12.56 -9.58
N ALA A 336 7.96 -11.94 -9.25
CA ALA A 336 8.93 -11.46 -10.22
C ALA A 336 9.51 -12.62 -11.04
N SER A 337 9.47 -12.49 -12.37
CA SER A 337 10.17 -13.41 -13.27
C SER A 337 11.41 -12.73 -13.86
N ARG A 338 12.55 -13.42 -13.89
CA ARG A 338 13.80 -12.89 -14.46
C ARG A 338 13.76 -12.99 -15.97
N ILE A 339 14.22 -11.95 -16.64
CA ILE A 339 14.36 -11.93 -18.10
C ILE A 339 15.72 -12.54 -18.46
N THR A 340 15.73 -13.76 -18.99
CA THR A 340 16.96 -14.42 -19.45
C THR A 340 17.29 -14.01 -20.88
N LYS A 341 18.58 -13.97 -21.19
CA LYS A 341 19.07 -13.87 -22.58
C LYS A 341 18.99 -15.22 -23.27
#